data_AF-A0A016V3X3-F1
#
_entry.id   AF-A0A016V3X3-F1
#
_cell.length_a   1.000
_cell.length_b   1.000
_cell.length_c   1.000
_cell.angle_alpha   90.00
_cell.angle_beta   90.00
_cell.angle_gamma   90.00
#
_symmetry.space_group_name_H-M   'P 1'
#
loop_
_entity.id
_entity.type
_entity.pdbx_description
1 polymer ?
#
loop_
_entity_poly.entity_id
_entity_poly.type
_entity_poly.pdbx_seq_one_letter_code
_entity_poly.pdbx_strand_id
1 'polypeptide(L)'
;MERVVAASKSTTLYMSRIIADRNQLGRLALSYAAAATLPRPFAVEICFGNLTNTQMFLNRLRTTKITGNCVVESFDVNALYTNVSNDSAMQAIFEVLSEHAGTINPHGFSVSEFMLLLKACLDFNVFPWYGKFFAQIRGLAMGQRQAPTLAIASMAKIELPALECRPLLYCRYIDGCFVV
;
A
#
# COMPACT_ATOMS: atom_id res chain seq x y z
N MET A 1 -13.37 -15.00 -19.59
CA MET A 1 -12.40 -14.37 -18.67
C MET A 1 -12.51 -15.08 -17.34
N GLU A 2 -11.43 -15.71 -16.87
CA GLU A 2 -11.43 -16.46 -15.61
C GLU A 2 -11.14 -15.50 -14.43
N ARG A 3 -11.83 -15.70 -13.30
CA ARG A 3 -11.72 -14.84 -12.10
C ARG A 3 -10.82 -15.49 -11.06
N VAL A 4 -9.82 -14.77 -10.55
CA VAL A 4 -8.84 -15.31 -9.61
C VAL A 4 -8.67 -14.39 -8.41
N VAL A 5 -8.52 -14.98 -7.23
CA VAL A 5 -8.14 -14.30 -5.99
C VAL A 5 -6.62 -14.41 -5.84
N ALA A 6 -5.94 -13.28 -5.64
CA ALA A 6 -4.49 -13.26 -5.42
C ALA A 6 -4.11 -14.00 -4.13
N ALA A 7 -3.08 -14.82 -4.18
CA ALA A 7 -2.63 -15.65 -3.05
C ALA A 7 -1.64 -14.90 -2.14
N SER A 8 -1.72 -15.21 -0.83
CA SER A 8 -0.89 -14.65 0.27
C SER A 8 0.62 -14.89 0.10
N LYS A 9 1.46 -14.09 0.80
CA LYS A 9 2.94 -14.02 0.76
C LYS A 9 3.65 -15.39 0.71
N SER A 10 3.09 -16.48 1.27
CA SER A 10 3.65 -17.85 1.14
C SER A 10 3.65 -18.42 -0.28
N THR A 11 2.75 -17.97 -1.15
CA THR A 11 2.65 -18.43 -2.55
C THR A 11 3.60 -17.65 -3.47
N THR A 12 4.06 -16.47 -3.03
CA THR A 12 4.98 -15.59 -3.79
C THR A 12 6.37 -16.21 -3.96
N LEU A 13 6.83 -17.04 -3.02
CA LEU A 13 8.10 -17.79 -3.16
C LEU A 13 8.06 -18.87 -4.25
N TYR A 14 6.86 -19.37 -4.60
CA TYR A 14 6.71 -20.29 -5.73
C TYR A 14 6.62 -19.52 -7.06
N MET A 15 6.04 -18.32 -7.06
CA MET A 15 5.92 -17.46 -8.24
C MET A 15 7.25 -16.81 -8.67
N SER A 16 8.17 -16.53 -7.74
CA SER A 16 9.49 -15.97 -8.07
C SER A 16 10.42 -16.95 -8.79
N ARG A 17 10.20 -18.27 -8.66
CA ARG A 17 10.94 -19.29 -9.43
C ARG A 17 10.44 -19.48 -10.86
N ILE A 18 9.17 -19.18 -11.15
CA ILE A 18 8.55 -19.44 -12.46
C ILE A 18 8.84 -18.31 -13.48
N ILE A 19 9.16 -17.10 -13.02
CA ILE A 19 9.45 -15.95 -13.91
C ILE A 19 10.91 -15.96 -14.42
N ALA A 20 11.78 -16.83 -13.89
CA ALA A 20 13.14 -17.02 -14.37
C ALA A 20 13.22 -18.18 -15.38
N ASP A 21 12.45 -18.11 -16.49
CA ASP A 21 12.72 -19.01 -17.62
C ASP A 21 14.00 -18.53 -18.33
N ARG A 22 15.02 -19.37 -18.29
CA ARG A 22 16.43 -19.07 -18.60
C ARG A 22 16.73 -18.86 -20.09
N ASN A 23 15.73 -18.84 -20.97
CA ASN A 23 15.96 -18.93 -22.42
C ASN A 23 15.36 -17.82 -23.30
N GLN A 24 14.89 -16.70 -22.75
CA GLN A 24 14.58 -15.52 -23.58
C GLN A 24 15.26 -14.24 -23.06
N LEU A 25 16.39 -13.94 -23.68
CA LEU A 25 17.10 -12.67 -23.56
C LEU A 25 16.24 -11.55 -24.19
N GLY A 26 15.73 -10.67 -23.32
CA GLY A 26 15.32 -9.32 -23.72
C GLY A 26 13.82 -9.12 -23.90
N ARG A 27 13.10 -8.99 -22.78
CA ARG A 27 11.96 -8.06 -22.54
C ARG A 27 11.11 -8.61 -21.39
N LEU A 28 11.55 -8.42 -20.14
CA LEU A 28 10.71 -8.42 -18.91
C LEU A 28 11.63 -8.16 -17.70
N ALA A 29 12.32 -7.03 -17.72
CA ALA A 29 13.13 -6.55 -16.59
C ALA A 29 12.97 -5.04 -16.38
N LEU A 30 11.81 -4.47 -16.72
CA LEU A 30 11.53 -3.04 -16.52
C LEU A 30 10.48 -2.75 -15.45
N SER A 31 9.75 -3.74 -14.93
CA SER A 31 8.76 -3.51 -13.87
C SER A 31 9.32 -3.63 -12.44
N TYR A 32 10.47 -4.28 -12.26
CA TYR A 32 11.07 -4.50 -10.93
C TYR A 32 12.16 -3.49 -10.53
N ALA A 33 12.66 -2.68 -11.47
CA ALA A 33 13.70 -1.68 -11.19
C ALA A 33 13.15 -0.32 -10.69
N ALA A 34 11.83 -0.14 -10.64
CA ALA A 34 11.21 1.16 -10.36
C ALA A 34 10.73 1.36 -8.91
N ALA A 35 11.21 0.56 -7.94
CA ALA A 35 10.98 0.88 -6.53
C ALA A 35 11.72 2.18 -6.10
N ALA A 36 12.72 2.61 -6.87
CA ALA A 36 13.55 3.78 -6.54
C ALA A 36 13.01 5.13 -7.06
N THR A 37 11.92 5.15 -7.85
CA THR A 37 11.42 6.42 -8.44
C THR A 37 9.90 6.43 -8.63
N LEU A 38 9.15 5.77 -7.75
CA LEU A 38 7.73 6.08 -7.64
C LEU A 38 7.59 7.44 -6.94
N PRO A 39 6.87 8.42 -7.53
CA PRO A 39 6.58 9.67 -6.84
C PRO A 39 5.95 9.35 -5.50
N ARG A 40 6.34 10.11 -4.46
CA ARG A 40 5.87 9.89 -3.09
C ARG A 40 4.35 9.75 -3.11
N PRO A 41 3.78 8.63 -2.62
CA PRO A 41 2.34 8.47 -2.60
C PRO A 41 1.76 9.62 -1.79
N PHE A 42 0.80 10.33 -2.35
CA PHE A 42 0.14 11.48 -1.71
C PHE A 42 -0.34 11.17 -0.28
N ALA A 43 -0.87 9.95 -0.06
CA ALA A 43 -1.28 9.47 1.26
C ALA A 43 -0.14 9.37 2.30
N VAL A 44 1.13 9.34 1.87
CA VAL A 44 2.28 9.31 2.80
C VAL A 44 2.40 10.61 3.60
N GLU A 45 2.04 11.75 3.01
CA GLU A 45 2.18 13.05 3.65
C GLU A 45 1.02 13.38 4.61
N ILE A 46 -0.09 12.63 4.50
CA ILE A 46 -1.33 12.88 5.25
C ILE A 46 -1.50 11.89 6.39
N CYS A 47 -1.22 10.61 6.15
CA CYS A 47 -1.51 9.58 7.13
C CYS A 47 -0.50 9.64 8.29
N PHE A 48 -1.01 9.80 9.51
CA PHE A 48 -0.22 9.90 10.73
C PHE A 48 0.72 8.70 10.91
N GLY A 49 1.89 8.91 11.52
CA GLY A 49 2.81 7.81 11.85
C GLY A 49 3.60 7.24 10.66
N ASN A 50 3.20 7.50 9.41
CA ASN A 50 3.87 6.96 8.24
C ASN A 50 5.31 7.50 8.09
N LEU A 51 6.22 6.62 7.67
CA LEU A 51 7.63 6.88 7.48
C LEU A 51 7.91 7.01 5.99
N THR A 52 8.69 8.02 5.61
CA THR A 52 9.13 8.19 4.22
C THR A 52 10.46 7.47 3.95
N ASN A 53 11.30 7.34 4.97
CA ASN A 53 12.64 6.76 4.87
C ASN A 53 13.17 6.34 6.25
N THR A 54 14.28 5.61 6.24
CA THR A 54 14.96 5.11 7.44
C THR A 54 15.47 6.22 8.36
N GLN A 55 15.91 7.36 7.81
CA GLN A 55 16.42 8.47 8.64
C GLN A 55 15.33 9.06 9.51
N MET A 56 14.11 9.19 8.98
CA MET A 56 12.94 9.65 9.74
C MET A 56 12.63 8.72 10.91
N PHE A 57 12.73 7.40 10.71
CA PHE A 57 12.57 6.41 11.77
C PHE A 57 13.65 6.55 12.85
N LEU A 58 14.93 6.59 12.44
CA LEU A 58 16.05 6.72 13.37
C LEU A 58 15.98 8.03 14.18
N ASN A 59 15.56 9.13 13.55
CA ASN A 59 15.36 10.40 14.22
C ASN A 59 14.25 10.31 15.28
N ARG A 60 13.09 9.75 14.92
CA ARG A 60 11.99 9.54 15.87
C ARG A 60 12.45 8.68 17.05
N LEU A 61 13.09 7.55 16.79
CA LEU A 61 13.59 6.64 17.82
C LEU A 61 14.60 7.31 18.76
N ARG A 62 15.53 8.12 18.23
CA ARG A 62 16.52 8.87 19.04
C ARG A 62 15.88 9.94 19.91
N THR A 63 14.79 10.57 19.46
CA THR A 63 14.09 11.62 20.20
C THR A 63 13.11 11.08 21.24
N THR A 64 12.68 9.82 21.12
CA THR A 64 11.75 9.20 22.05
C THR A 64 12.46 8.78 23.34
N LYS A 65 11.93 9.22 24.50
CA LYS A 65 12.44 8.84 25.82
C LYS A 65 11.92 7.46 26.23
N ILE A 66 12.61 6.41 25.81
CA ILE A 66 12.29 5.02 26.19
C ILE A 66 12.83 4.77 27.61
N THR A 67 11.96 4.32 28.50
CA THR A 67 12.33 3.96 29.90
C THR A 67 12.37 2.44 30.07
N GLY A 68 12.93 1.94 31.19
CA GLY A 68 13.05 0.50 31.44
C GLY A 68 11.73 -0.27 31.55
N ASN A 69 10.59 0.43 31.67
CA ASN A 69 9.25 -0.17 31.75
C ASN A 69 8.53 -0.20 30.40
N CYS A 70 9.16 0.31 29.33
CA CYS A 70 8.59 0.29 27.99
C CYS A 70 8.79 -1.09 27.34
N VAL A 71 7.81 -1.54 26.56
CA VAL A 71 7.93 -2.72 25.71
C VAL A 71 7.97 -2.24 24.26
N VAL A 72 8.93 -2.77 23.50
CA VAL A 72 9.08 -2.43 22.08
C VAL A 72 8.58 -3.62 21.27
N GLU A 73 7.64 -3.38 20.37
CA GLU A 73 7.07 -4.41 19.52
C GLU A 73 7.04 -3.98 18.05
N SER A 74 7.16 -4.96 17.17
CA SER A 74 7.03 -4.76 15.72
C SER A 74 6.03 -5.72 15.13
N PHE A 75 5.19 -5.23 14.23
CA PHE A 75 4.12 -6.01 13.60
C PHE A 75 4.18 -5.84 12.07
N ASP A 76 3.80 -6.86 11.32
CA ASP A 76 3.65 -6.79 9.86
C ASP A 76 2.22 -7.20 9.48
N VAL A 77 1.58 -6.42 8.62
CA VAL A 77 0.25 -6.78 8.11
C VAL A 77 0.36 -7.86 7.07
N ASN A 78 -0.22 -9.02 7.37
CA ASN A 78 -0.18 -10.16 6.47
C ASN A 78 -0.88 -9.85 5.13
N ALA A 79 -0.10 -9.95 4.05
CA ALA A 79 -0.56 -9.86 2.68
C ALA A 79 -1.48 -8.64 2.40
N LEU A 80 -1.09 -7.46 2.90
CA LEU A 80 -1.87 -6.20 2.85
C LEU A 80 -2.59 -5.98 1.51
N TYR A 81 -1.84 -5.94 0.40
CA TYR A 81 -2.40 -5.70 -0.93
C TYR A 81 -3.49 -6.69 -1.33
N THR A 82 -3.36 -7.97 -0.97
CA THR A 82 -4.36 -8.99 -1.33
C THR A 82 -5.58 -8.96 -0.42
N ASN A 83 -5.41 -8.50 0.82
CA ASN A 83 -6.45 -8.55 1.85
C ASN A 83 -7.30 -7.28 1.90
N VAL A 84 -6.78 -6.14 1.45
CA VAL A 84 -7.56 -4.90 1.32
C VAL A 84 -8.61 -5.05 0.23
N SER A 85 -9.88 -4.83 0.57
CA SER A 85 -10.95 -4.82 -0.44
C SER A 85 -10.94 -3.53 -1.25
N ASN A 86 -11.39 -3.59 -2.51
CA ASN A 86 -11.48 -2.40 -3.35
C ASN A 86 -12.42 -1.36 -2.72
N ASP A 87 -13.54 -1.79 -2.15
CA ASP A 87 -14.52 -0.88 -1.54
C ASP A 87 -13.97 -0.20 -0.28
N SER A 88 -13.26 -0.93 0.59
CA SER A 88 -12.60 -0.33 1.75
C SER A 88 -11.52 0.67 1.35
N ALA A 89 -10.75 0.38 0.30
CA ALA A 89 -9.71 1.28 -0.20
C ALA A 89 -10.31 2.54 -0.84
N MET A 90 -11.40 2.38 -1.60
CA MET A 90 -12.18 3.48 -2.17
C MET A 90 -12.72 4.39 -1.08
N GLN A 91 -13.34 3.81 -0.05
CA GLN A 91 -13.85 4.58 1.08
C GLN A 91 -12.74 5.33 1.82
N ALA A 92 -11.59 4.69 2.03
CA ALA A 92 -10.44 5.33 2.69
C ALA A 92 -9.91 6.53 1.91
N ILE A 93 -9.77 6.40 0.58
CA ILE A 93 -9.35 7.53 -0.26
C ILE A 93 -10.40 8.64 -0.30
N PHE A 94 -11.68 8.29 -0.38
CA PHE A 94 -12.76 9.29 -0.37
C PHE A 94 -12.72 10.16 0.89
N GLU A 95 -12.53 9.54 2.06
CA GLU A 95 -12.40 10.24 3.33
C GLU A 95 -11.17 11.14 3.35
N VAL A 96 -10.00 10.63 2.92
CA VAL A 96 -8.77 11.43 2.83
C VAL A 96 -8.95 12.63 1.91
N LEU A 97 -9.54 12.44 0.73
CA LEU A 97 -9.79 13.51 -0.24
C LEU A 97 -10.79 14.54 0.29
N SER A 98 -11.81 14.09 1.01
CA SER A 98 -12.85 14.94 1.58
C SER A 98 -12.33 15.78 2.74
N GLU A 99 -11.54 15.18 3.64
CA GLU A 99 -10.91 15.85 4.78
C GLU A 99 -9.87 16.89 4.32
N HIS A 100 -9.15 16.60 3.23
CA HIS A 100 -8.07 17.44 2.71
C HIS A 100 -8.45 18.20 1.43
N ALA A 101 -9.74 18.36 1.14
CA ALA A 101 -10.20 18.98 -0.11
C ALA A 101 -9.65 20.41 -0.32
N GLY A 102 -9.32 21.13 0.76
CA GLY A 102 -8.73 22.48 0.71
C GLY A 102 -7.20 22.53 0.55
N THR A 103 -6.49 21.43 0.75
CA THR A 103 -5.01 21.36 0.65
C THR A 103 -4.53 20.59 -0.58
N ILE A 104 -5.38 19.74 -1.14
CA ILE A 104 -5.07 18.95 -2.33
C ILE A 104 -5.34 19.79 -3.57
N ASN A 105 -4.41 19.78 -4.53
CA ASN A 105 -4.72 20.28 -5.86
C ASN A 105 -5.50 19.21 -6.64
N PRO A 106 -6.79 19.42 -6.93
CA PRO A 106 -7.60 18.45 -7.67
C PRO A 106 -7.19 18.30 -9.14
N HIS A 107 -6.28 19.14 -9.66
CA HIS A 107 -5.90 19.19 -11.08
C HIS A 107 -7.11 19.30 -12.02
N GLY A 108 -8.18 19.99 -11.58
CA GLY A 108 -9.40 20.19 -12.34
C GLY A 108 -10.48 19.11 -12.16
N PHE A 109 -10.24 18.07 -11.36
CA PHE A 109 -11.23 17.02 -11.07
C PHE A 109 -12.01 17.28 -9.77
N SER A 110 -13.33 17.11 -9.79
CA SER A 110 -14.09 16.94 -8.55
C SER A 110 -13.71 15.63 -7.84
N VAL A 111 -13.95 15.55 -6.53
CA VAL A 111 -13.74 14.31 -5.75
C VAL A 111 -14.53 13.16 -6.39
N SER A 112 -15.77 13.40 -6.83
CA SER A 112 -16.59 12.38 -7.49
C SER A 112 -15.99 11.87 -8.80
N GLU A 113 -15.43 12.76 -9.63
CA GLU A 113 -14.78 12.34 -10.89
C GLU A 113 -13.49 11.56 -10.61
N PHE A 114 -12.71 11.97 -9.62
CA PHE A 114 -11.53 11.23 -9.20
C PHE A 114 -11.88 9.83 -8.69
N MET A 115 -12.92 9.71 -7.85
CA MET A 115 -13.41 8.42 -7.36
C MET A 115 -13.92 7.54 -8.51
N LEU A 116 -14.60 8.11 -9.50
CA LEU A 116 -15.05 7.37 -10.68
C LEU A 116 -13.87 6.80 -11.48
N LEU A 117 -12.84 7.60 -11.72
CA LEU A 117 -11.62 7.16 -12.42
C LEU A 117 -10.90 6.06 -11.63
N LEU A 118 -10.76 6.24 -10.33
CA LEU A 118 -10.14 5.25 -9.44
C LEU A 118 -10.90 3.93 -9.47
N LYS A 119 -12.24 3.97 -9.44
CA LYS A 119 -13.09 2.78 -9.55
C LYS A 119 -12.83 2.04 -10.85
N ALA A 120 -12.80 2.75 -11.98
CA ALA A 120 -12.46 2.16 -13.26
C ALA A 120 -11.07 1.49 -13.23
N CYS A 121 -10.05 2.15 -12.67
CA CYS A 121 -8.71 1.56 -12.56
C CYS A 121 -8.66 0.28 -11.69
N LEU A 122 -9.51 0.17 -10.67
CA LEU A 122 -9.59 -1.02 -9.81
C LEU A 122 -10.40 -2.15 -10.42
N ASP A 123 -11.44 -1.84 -11.20
CA ASP A 123 -12.29 -2.83 -11.84
C ASP A 123 -11.62 -3.45 -13.09
N PHE A 124 -10.76 -2.70 -13.80
CA PHE A 124 -10.02 -3.18 -14.98
C PHE A 124 -8.65 -3.77 -14.64
N ASN A 125 -8.59 -4.65 -13.65
CA ASN A 125 -7.36 -5.31 -13.24
C ASN A 125 -7.19 -6.68 -13.89
N VAL A 126 -6.55 -6.70 -15.06
CA VAL A 126 -6.39 -7.90 -15.90
C VAL A 126 -4.91 -8.23 -16.07
N PHE A 127 -4.56 -9.51 -15.90
CA PHE A 127 -3.19 -9.98 -16.13
C PHE A 127 -3.17 -11.28 -16.97
N PRO A 128 -2.16 -11.46 -17.83
CA PRO A 128 -1.95 -12.69 -18.57
C PRO A 128 -1.25 -13.73 -17.68
N TRP A 129 -1.72 -14.98 -17.76
CA TRP A 129 -1.06 -16.13 -17.15
C TRP A 129 -1.27 -17.36 -18.04
N TYR A 130 -0.18 -18.05 -18.40
CA TYR A 130 -0.23 -19.29 -19.20
C TYR A 130 -1.10 -19.19 -20.47
N GLY A 131 -0.95 -18.09 -21.23
CA GLY A 131 -1.71 -17.85 -22.47
C GLY A 131 -3.19 -17.51 -22.27
N LYS A 132 -3.66 -17.34 -21.03
CA LYS A 132 -5.02 -16.92 -20.69
C LYS A 132 -5.02 -15.57 -19.96
N PHE A 133 -6.13 -14.84 -20.05
CA PHE A 133 -6.33 -13.59 -19.32
C PHE A 133 -7.23 -13.80 -18.10
N PHE A 134 -6.78 -13.26 -16.97
CA PHE A 134 -7.46 -13.34 -15.68
C PHE A 134 -7.78 -11.96 -15.15
N ALA A 135 -8.97 -11.82 -14.56
CA ALA A 135 -9.33 -10.65 -13.78
C ALA A 135 -9.04 -10.91 -12.30
N GLN A 136 -8.29 -10.02 -11.67
CA GLN A 136 -8.16 -10.00 -10.22
C GLN A 136 -9.42 -9.36 -9.63
N ILE A 137 -10.17 -10.15 -8.85
CA ILE A 137 -11.47 -9.74 -8.30
C ILE A 137 -11.40 -9.20 -6.86
N ARG A 138 -10.24 -9.36 -6.21
CA ARG A 138 -10.03 -8.98 -4.82
C ARG A 138 -8.59 -8.49 -4.64
N GLY A 139 -8.42 -7.52 -3.75
CA GLY A 139 -7.12 -6.97 -3.47
C GLY A 139 -6.74 -5.87 -4.46
N LEU A 140 -5.77 -5.08 -4.03
CA LEU A 140 -5.05 -4.13 -4.86
C LEU A 140 -4.04 -4.90 -5.72
N ALA A 141 -4.01 -4.68 -7.04
CA ALA A 141 -2.98 -5.31 -7.86
C ALA A 141 -1.61 -4.76 -7.48
N MET A 142 -0.70 -5.67 -7.14
CA MET A 142 0.70 -5.32 -7.01
C MET A 142 1.22 -4.90 -8.40
N GLY A 143 1.89 -3.74 -8.46
CA GLY A 143 2.36 -3.14 -9.71
C GLY A 143 1.47 -2.01 -10.26
N GLN A 144 0.24 -1.85 -9.76
CA GLN A 144 -0.55 -0.64 -10.03
C GLN A 144 0.06 0.58 -9.33
N ARG A 145 0.19 1.71 -10.04
CA ARG A 145 0.81 2.93 -9.51
C ARG A 145 0.06 3.49 -8.29
N GLN A 146 -1.26 3.32 -8.24
CA GLN A 146 -2.12 3.78 -7.15
C GLN A 146 -2.19 2.81 -5.97
N ALA A 147 -1.76 1.55 -6.12
CA ALA A 147 -1.91 0.53 -5.08
C ALA A 147 -1.19 0.89 -3.76
N PRO A 148 0.04 1.44 -3.76
CA PRO A 148 0.67 1.88 -2.51
C PRO A 148 -0.11 2.98 -1.79
N THR A 149 -0.64 3.96 -2.52
CA THR A 149 -1.46 5.05 -1.96
C THR A 149 -2.72 4.49 -1.30
N LEU A 150 -3.42 3.58 -1.98
CA LEU A 150 -4.61 2.91 -1.47
C LEU A 150 -4.33 2.06 -0.23
N ALA A 151 -3.20 1.36 -0.22
CA ALA A 151 -2.76 0.55 0.91
C ALA A 151 -2.47 1.43 2.14
N ILE A 152 -1.78 2.56 1.95
CA ILE A 152 -1.47 3.51 3.02
C ILE A 152 -2.75 4.14 3.60
N ALA A 153 -3.67 4.58 2.75
CA ALA A 153 -4.95 5.13 3.19
C ALA A 153 -5.79 4.09 3.94
N SER A 154 -5.81 2.85 3.47
CA SER A 154 -6.50 1.75 4.15
C SER A 154 -5.88 1.47 5.53
N MET A 155 -4.55 1.46 5.61
CA MET A 155 -3.83 1.29 6.88
C MET A 155 -4.11 2.42 7.87
N ALA A 156 -4.29 3.66 7.40
CA ALA A 156 -4.65 4.79 8.25
C ALA A 156 -5.96 4.59 9.03
N LYS A 157 -6.91 3.86 8.43
CA LYS A 157 -8.16 3.51 9.11
C LYS A 157 -7.97 2.37 10.11
N ILE A 158 -7.13 1.40 9.77
CA ILE A 158 -6.85 0.23 10.62
C ILE A 158 -6.06 0.62 11.87
N GLU A 159 -5.15 1.59 11.76
CA GLU A 159 -4.29 2.02 12.87
C GLU A 159 -4.97 2.94 13.88
N LEU A 160 -6.14 3.51 13.56
CA LEU A 160 -6.82 4.49 14.43
C LEU A 160 -7.02 3.98 15.87
N PRO A 161 -7.51 2.76 16.13
CA PRO A 161 -7.64 2.26 17.50
C PRO A 161 -6.30 2.08 18.22
N ALA A 162 -5.23 1.74 17.49
CA ALA A 162 -3.89 1.64 18.07
C ALA A 162 -3.34 3.01 18.46
N LEU A 163 -3.67 4.06 17.70
CA LEU A 163 -3.32 5.45 18.03
C LEU A 163 -4.12 5.99 19.23
N GLU A 164 -5.36 5.55 19.41
CA GLU A 164 -6.18 5.90 20.59
C GLU A 164 -5.58 5.37 21.90
N CYS A 165 -4.83 4.27 21.85
CA CYS A 165 -4.06 3.78 23.00
C CYS A 165 -2.88 4.69 23.39
N ARG A 166 -2.59 5.74 22.60
CA ARG A 166 -1.51 6.71 22.83
C ARG A 166 -0.16 6.05 23.13
N PRO A 167 0.37 5.23 22.20
CA PRO A 167 1.70 4.66 22.34
C PRO A 167 2.75 5.77 22.46
N LEU A 168 3.85 5.47 23.14
CA LEU A 168 4.97 6.39 23.30
C LEU A 168 5.60 6.71 21.93
N LEU A 169 5.64 5.72 21.04
CA LEU A 169 6.03 5.91 19.65
C LEU A 169 5.22 4.97 18.75
N TYR A 170 4.62 5.52 17.69
CA TYR A 170 4.06 4.73 16.61
C TYR A 170 4.72 5.14 15.29
N CYS A 171 5.29 4.17 14.59
CA CYS A 171 5.90 4.35 13.28
C CYS A 171 5.41 3.26 12.34
N ARG A 172 5.09 3.64 11.09
CA ARG A 172 4.69 2.67 10.07
C ARG A 172 5.41 2.92 8.76
N TYR A 173 5.79 1.86 8.07
CA TYR A 173 6.25 1.91 6.68
C TYR A 173 5.44 0.91 5.87
N ILE A 174 4.46 1.41 5.12
CA ILE A 174 3.48 0.59 4.37
C ILE A 174 2.74 -0.40 5.30
N ASP A 175 3.15 -1.67 5.34
CA ASP A 175 2.58 -2.78 6.13
C ASP A 175 3.35 -3.07 7.43
N GLY A 176 4.58 -2.57 7.57
CA GLY A 176 5.40 -2.75 8.76
C GLY A 176 5.14 -1.66 9.80
N CYS A 177 4.79 -2.06 11.02
CA CYS A 177 4.53 -1.18 12.16
C CYS A 177 5.56 -1.40 13.26
N PHE A 178 5.93 -0.33 13.94
CA PHE A 178 6.80 -0.31 15.09
C PHE A 178 6.16 0.52 16.20
N VAL A 179 6.04 -0.06 17.38
CA VAL A 179 5.35 0.54 18.52
C VAL A 179 6.21 0.45 19.78
N VAL A 180 6.18 1.52 20.56
CA VAL A 180 6.76 1.59 21.91
C VAL A 180 5.69 2.09 22.87
#